data_AF-A0A947T1W6-F1
#
_entry.id   AF-A0A947T1W6-F1
#
_cell.length_a   1.000
_cell.length_b   1.000
_cell.length_c   1.000
_cell.angle_alpha   90.00
_cell.angle_beta   90.00
_cell.angle_gamma   90.00
#
_symmetry.space_group_name_H-M   'P 1'
#
loop_
_entity.id
_entity.type
_entity.pdbx_description
1 polymer ?
#
loop_
_entity_poly.entity_id
_entity_poly.type
_entity_poly.pdbx_seq_one_letter_code
_entity_poly.pdbx_strand_id
1 'polypeptide(L)'
;MRSSRLLVGLVVLAAGAAACGGDDGVRVAGAWARTSPAMADAGAVYLQITAPGGDRLIGVSVDPAVAAMAQIHETVTAEGEAEGMGAMTMQEVRSIDLTAGETVALEPGGFHVMLMQLAVPLEAGQTLEITLTFEEAGTMVVEVPVLDDAP
;
A
#
# COMPACT_ATOMS: atom_id res chain seq x y z
N MET A 1 -70.02 -15.47 23.07
CA MET A 1 -68.97 -16.00 22.18
C MET A 1 -68.22 -14.80 21.61
N ARG A 2 -67.19 -14.27 22.29
CA ARG A 2 -65.76 -14.64 22.23
C ARG A 2 -65.19 -14.70 20.80
N SER A 3 -64.56 -13.60 20.40
CA SER A 3 -63.38 -13.55 19.51
C SER A 3 -62.99 -12.06 19.39
N SER A 4 -62.39 -11.48 20.43
CA SER A 4 -60.94 -11.44 20.68
C SER A 4 -60.16 -10.80 19.53
N ARG A 5 -59.80 -9.54 19.76
CA ARG A 5 -58.95 -8.69 18.93
C ARG A 5 -57.53 -9.26 18.92
N LEU A 6 -56.90 -9.35 17.74
CA LEU A 6 -55.45 -9.49 17.62
C LEU A 6 -54.98 -8.32 16.77
N LEU A 7 -54.17 -7.48 17.41
CA LEU A 7 -53.60 -6.25 16.90
C LEU A 7 -52.09 -6.36 17.11
N VAL A 8 -51.35 -5.80 16.16
CA VAL A 8 -49.93 -5.38 16.22
C VAL A 8 -48.88 -6.43 15.83
N GLY A 9 -48.09 -6.04 14.81
CA GLY A 9 -46.75 -6.59 14.58
C GLY A 9 -46.17 -6.42 13.18
N LEU A 10 -46.44 -5.34 12.43
CA LEU A 10 -45.71 -5.08 11.18
C LEU A 10 -44.38 -4.40 11.51
N VAL A 11 -43.29 -5.18 11.48
CA VAL A 11 -41.92 -4.67 11.51
C VAL A 11 -41.61 -4.08 10.14
N VAL A 12 -41.51 -2.77 10.05
CA VAL A 12 -40.92 -2.08 8.90
C VAL A 12 -39.48 -1.76 9.27
N LEU A 13 -38.56 -2.56 8.74
CA LEU A 13 -37.12 -2.28 8.72
C LEU A 13 -36.91 -1.14 7.70
N ALA A 14 -36.81 0.10 8.18
CA ALA A 14 -36.48 1.23 7.30
C ALA A 14 -34.99 1.17 6.96
N ALA A 15 -34.73 1.04 5.67
CA ALA A 15 -33.44 0.94 5.01
C ALA A 15 -32.48 2.07 5.43
N GLY A 16 -31.22 1.68 5.64
CA GLY A 16 -30.12 2.60 5.87
C GLY A 16 -30.01 3.60 4.73
N ALA A 17 -29.97 4.88 5.09
CA ALA A 17 -29.51 5.92 4.19
C ALA A 17 -28.05 5.59 3.84
N ALA A 18 -27.81 5.25 2.59
CA ALA A 18 -26.48 5.26 2.00
C ALA A 18 -25.94 6.68 2.16
N ALA A 19 -24.97 6.85 3.04
CA ALA A 19 -24.13 8.03 3.04
C ALA A 19 -23.34 7.99 1.73
N CYS A 20 -23.69 8.87 0.79
CA CYS A 20 -22.81 9.21 -0.31
C CYS A 20 -21.59 9.91 0.30
N GLY A 21 -20.57 9.13 0.65
CA GLY A 21 -19.28 9.64 1.09
C GLY A 21 -18.61 10.33 -0.09
N GLY A 22 -18.10 11.54 0.14
CA GLY A 22 -17.05 12.08 -0.70
C GLY A 22 -15.92 11.08 -0.79
N ASP A 23 -15.17 11.14 -1.88
CA ASP A 23 -14.04 10.29 -2.17
C ASP A 23 -12.88 10.77 -1.25
N ASP A 24 -13.05 10.64 0.06
CA ASP A 24 -12.18 11.17 1.12
C ASP A 24 -11.18 10.11 1.63
N GLY A 25 -11.25 8.90 1.09
CA GLY A 25 -10.38 7.79 1.45
C GLY A 25 -8.97 7.91 0.88
N VAL A 26 -8.05 7.17 1.49
CA VAL A 26 -6.70 6.97 0.96
C VAL A 26 -6.78 6.37 -0.44
N ARG A 27 -5.96 6.89 -1.35
CA ARG A 27 -5.84 6.43 -2.73
C ARG A 27 -4.42 6.00 -3.02
N VAL A 28 -4.30 4.93 -3.80
CA VAL A 28 -3.03 4.43 -4.33
C VAL A 28 -3.09 4.46 -5.85
N ALA A 29 -2.05 4.96 -6.48
CA ALA A 29 -1.95 5.07 -7.94
C ALA A 29 -0.55 4.75 -8.44
N GLY A 30 -0.45 4.37 -9.71
CA GLY A 30 0.83 4.17 -10.39
C GLY A 30 1.71 3.09 -9.75
N ALA A 31 1.10 2.07 -9.15
CA ALA A 31 1.85 0.99 -8.54
C ALA A 31 2.58 0.18 -9.61
N TRP A 32 3.84 -0.15 -9.36
CA TRP A 32 4.64 -1.05 -10.19
C TRP A 32 5.81 -1.64 -9.41
N ALA A 33 6.27 -2.81 -9.82
CA ALA A 33 7.48 -3.44 -9.31
C ALA A 33 8.54 -3.46 -10.41
N ARG A 34 9.81 -3.23 -10.04
CA ARG A 34 10.90 -3.40 -11.00
C ARG A 34 11.21 -4.88 -11.21
N THR A 35 11.48 -5.27 -12.45
CA THR A 35 12.02 -6.61 -12.76
C THR A 35 13.26 -6.94 -11.94
N SER A 36 13.41 -8.20 -11.55
CA SER A 36 14.55 -8.68 -10.77
C SER A 36 15.34 -9.74 -11.55
N PRO A 37 16.68 -9.75 -11.44
CA PRO A 37 17.49 -10.86 -11.92
C PRO A 37 17.05 -12.21 -11.32
N ALA A 38 17.31 -13.32 -12.03
CA ALA A 38 16.89 -14.66 -11.62
C ALA A 38 17.43 -15.13 -10.25
N MET A 39 18.53 -14.54 -9.77
CA MET A 39 19.15 -14.86 -8.46
C MET A 39 19.02 -13.70 -7.47
N ALA A 40 18.11 -12.75 -7.71
CA ALA A 40 17.92 -11.63 -6.81
C ALA A 40 17.22 -12.08 -5.52
N ASP A 41 17.81 -11.75 -4.38
CA ASP A 41 17.20 -11.97 -3.06
C ASP A 41 16.20 -10.87 -2.68
N ALA A 42 16.12 -9.78 -3.44
CA ALA A 42 15.27 -8.64 -3.11
C ALA A 42 14.69 -7.95 -4.36
N GLY A 43 13.51 -7.35 -4.22
CA GLY A 43 12.82 -6.59 -5.26
C GLY A 43 12.12 -5.35 -4.72
N ALA A 44 11.95 -4.31 -5.55
CA ALA A 44 11.38 -3.04 -5.11
C ALA A 44 10.03 -2.76 -5.78
N VAL A 45 9.10 -2.25 -4.98
CA VAL A 45 7.77 -1.78 -5.40
C VAL A 45 7.66 -0.29 -5.15
N TYR A 46 7.08 0.40 -6.14
CA TYR A 46 6.91 1.85 -6.20
C TYR A 46 5.43 2.15 -6.44
N LEU A 47 4.94 3.26 -5.88
CA LEU A 47 3.54 3.69 -5.98
C LEU A 47 3.40 5.12 -5.46
N GLN A 48 2.24 5.72 -5.67
CA GLN A 48 1.89 7.02 -5.09
C GLN A 48 0.71 6.86 -4.15
N ILE A 49 0.77 7.52 -2.99
CA ILE A 49 -0.29 7.50 -1.98
C ILE A 49 -0.80 8.93 -1.77
N THR A 50 -2.11 9.12 -1.87
CA THR A 50 -2.78 10.38 -1.52
C THR A 50 -3.81 10.13 -0.43
N ALA A 51 -3.70 10.83 0.69
CA ALA A 51 -4.65 10.76 1.79
C ALA A 51 -5.32 12.13 1.99
N PRO A 52 -6.55 12.36 1.50
CA PRO A 52 -7.20 13.68 1.60
C PRO A 52 -7.35 14.19 3.04
N GLY A 53 -7.68 13.29 3.98
CA GLY A 53 -7.78 13.60 5.41
C GLY A 53 -6.46 13.48 6.19
N GLY A 54 -5.38 13.08 5.52
CA GLY A 54 -4.15 12.61 6.15
C GLY A 54 -4.28 11.21 6.72
N ASP A 55 -3.16 10.49 6.85
CA ASP A 55 -3.07 9.15 7.45
C ASP A 55 -1.58 8.84 7.73
N ARG A 56 -1.27 7.60 8.10
CA ARG A 56 0.09 7.07 8.18
C ARG A 56 0.13 5.66 7.61
N LEU A 57 1.02 5.39 6.66
CA LEU A 57 1.31 4.02 6.24
C LEU A 57 2.19 3.37 7.32
N ILE A 58 1.69 2.33 7.97
CA ILE A 58 2.34 1.69 9.14
C ILE A 58 2.77 0.25 8.89
N GLY A 59 2.48 -0.30 7.71
CA GLY A 59 2.89 -1.65 7.38
C GLY A 59 2.66 -2.01 5.93
N VAL A 60 3.39 -3.02 5.48
CA VAL A 60 3.21 -3.66 4.18
C VAL A 60 3.43 -5.16 4.32
N SER A 61 2.67 -5.94 3.57
CA SER A 61 2.85 -7.38 3.46
C SER A 61 2.63 -7.87 2.04
N VAL A 62 3.10 -9.08 1.77
CA VAL A 62 3.01 -9.75 0.47
C VAL A 62 2.78 -11.25 0.72
N ASP A 63 2.23 -11.95 -0.27
CA ASP A 63 2.09 -13.40 -0.21
C ASP A 63 3.49 -14.07 -0.09
N PRO A 64 3.67 -15.04 0.83
CA PRO A 64 4.92 -15.80 0.95
C PRO A 64 5.38 -16.53 -0.32
N ALA A 65 4.47 -16.78 -1.27
CA ALA A 65 4.80 -17.30 -2.59
C ALA A 65 5.57 -16.31 -3.47
N VAL A 66 5.54 -15.01 -3.13
CA VAL A 66 6.31 -13.95 -3.81
C VAL A 66 7.60 -13.64 -3.06
N ALA A 67 7.51 -13.36 -1.75
CA ALA A 67 8.66 -13.04 -0.91
C ALA A 67 8.40 -13.37 0.56
N ALA A 68 9.44 -13.61 1.35
CA ALA A 68 9.28 -13.93 2.77
C ALA A 68 8.74 -12.75 3.60
N MET A 69 9.06 -11.51 3.21
CA MET A 69 8.59 -10.30 3.89
C MET A 69 8.61 -9.08 2.96
N ALA A 70 7.75 -8.11 3.28
CA ALA A 70 7.77 -6.79 2.68
C ALA A 70 8.05 -5.75 3.79
N GLN A 71 8.82 -4.72 3.46
CA GLN A 71 9.24 -3.67 4.38
C GLN A 71 9.12 -2.30 3.72
N ILE A 72 8.95 -1.24 4.51
CA ILE A 72 8.99 0.13 4.02
C ILE A 72 10.42 0.64 4.19
N HIS A 73 11.03 1.11 3.11
CA HIS A 73 12.41 1.59 3.11
C HIS A 73 12.48 3.02 2.58
N GLU A 74 13.54 3.73 2.96
CA GLU A 74 13.94 4.99 2.35
C GLU A 74 15.38 4.89 1.83
N THR A 75 15.68 5.65 0.78
CA THR A 75 17.05 5.81 0.30
C THR A 75 17.65 7.06 0.91
N VAL A 76 18.78 6.94 1.59
CA VAL A 76 19.52 8.05 2.20
C VAL A 76 20.98 8.04 1.78
N THR A 77 21.59 9.21 1.72
CA THR A 77 23.04 9.35 1.52
C THR A 77 23.77 8.93 2.79
N ALA A 78 24.79 8.10 2.68
CA ALA A 78 25.62 7.73 3.82
C ALA A 78 26.26 8.97 4.48
N GLU A 79 26.24 9.04 5.81
CA GLU A 79 26.83 10.14 6.57
C GLU A 79 28.34 10.23 6.34
N GLY A 80 28.84 11.42 5.98
CA GLY A 80 30.28 11.72 5.90
C GLY A 80 30.87 11.89 4.49
N GLU A 81 30.06 11.77 3.45
CA GLU A 81 30.50 11.94 2.06
C GLU A 81 29.89 13.20 1.44
N ALA A 82 30.72 14.01 0.78
CA ALA A 82 30.29 15.28 0.18
C ALA A 82 29.22 15.05 -0.90
N GLU A 83 28.26 15.97 -0.99
CA GLU A 83 27.18 15.97 -1.99
C GLU A 83 27.75 15.70 -3.39
N GLY A 84 27.34 14.58 -4.00
CA GLY A 84 27.74 14.15 -5.35
C GLY A 84 28.73 12.97 -5.42
N MET A 85 29.28 12.50 -4.30
CA MET A 85 30.15 11.32 -4.25
C MET A 85 29.72 10.26 -3.21
N GLY A 86 28.63 10.53 -2.48
CA GLY A 86 28.18 9.67 -1.39
C GLY A 86 27.52 8.38 -1.87
N ALA A 87 27.88 7.25 -1.25
CA ALA A 87 27.17 6.00 -1.42
C ALA A 87 25.72 6.16 -0.92
N MET A 88 24.76 5.76 -1.77
CA MET A 88 23.36 5.67 -1.38
C MET A 88 23.15 4.37 -0.60
N THR A 89 22.49 4.47 0.55
CA THR A 89 22.06 3.31 1.34
C THR A 89 20.54 3.28 1.44
N MET A 90 19.98 2.08 1.55
CA MET A 90 18.57 1.87 1.83
C MET A 90 18.42 1.45 3.29
N GLN A 91 17.44 2.02 3.99
CA GLN A 91 17.15 1.64 5.37
C GLN A 91 15.66 1.45 5.59
N GLU A 92 15.30 0.48 6.43
CA GLU A 92 13.93 0.24 6.84
C GLU A 92 13.40 1.38 7.73
N VAL A 93 12.20 1.84 7.44
CA VAL A 93 11.43 2.78 8.24
C VAL A 93 10.16 2.11 8.76
N ARG A 94 9.71 2.51 9.94
CA ARG A 94 8.51 1.92 10.57
C ARG A 94 7.22 2.39 9.93
N SER A 95 7.22 3.59 9.36
CA SER A 95 6.04 4.23 8.82
C SER A 95 6.37 5.41 7.94
N ILE A 96 5.41 5.81 7.10
CA ILE A 96 5.44 7.04 6.31
C ILE A 96 4.23 7.89 6.69
N ASP A 97 4.46 9.12 7.12
CA ASP A 97 3.40 10.10 7.37
C ASP A 97 2.82 10.57 6.02
N LEU A 98 1.48 10.54 5.92
CA LEU A 98 0.75 10.97 4.74
C LEU A 98 0.04 12.28 5.06
N THR A 99 0.69 13.40 4.77
CA THR A 99 0.12 14.73 4.98
C THR A 99 -1.19 14.89 4.21
N ALA A 100 -2.19 15.49 4.87
CA ALA A 100 -3.52 15.68 4.31
C ALA A 100 -3.48 16.42 2.97
N GLY A 101 -4.03 15.78 1.92
CA GLY A 101 -4.12 16.33 0.57
C GLY A 101 -2.83 16.31 -0.23
N GLU A 102 -1.70 15.90 0.36
CA GLU A 102 -0.44 15.72 -0.34
C GLU A 102 -0.34 14.31 -0.92
N THR A 103 0.40 14.20 -2.03
CA THR A 103 0.75 12.90 -2.61
C THR A 103 2.17 12.56 -2.20
N VAL A 104 2.32 11.42 -1.53
CA VAL A 104 3.63 10.87 -1.16
C VAL A 104 4.01 9.85 -2.21
N ALA A 105 5.14 10.09 -2.88
CA ALA A 105 5.70 9.18 -3.87
C ALA A 105 6.65 8.17 -3.20
N LEU A 106 6.38 6.89 -3.44
CA LEU A 106 7.34 5.81 -3.23
C LEU A 106 7.99 5.54 -4.58
N GLU A 107 9.19 6.09 -4.79
CA GLU A 107 9.88 6.12 -6.08
C GLU A 107 11.39 5.81 -5.94
N PRO A 108 12.08 5.45 -7.03
CA PRO A 108 13.52 5.20 -6.99
C PRO A 108 14.31 6.39 -6.42
N GLY A 109 15.12 6.13 -5.39
CA GLY A 109 15.90 7.16 -4.69
C GLY A 109 15.17 7.86 -3.55
N GLY A 110 13.88 7.56 -3.33
CA GLY A 110 13.11 8.00 -2.17
C GLY A 110 12.62 6.83 -1.34
N PHE A 111 11.37 6.92 -0.85
CA PHE A 111 10.69 5.80 -0.20
C PHE A 111 10.36 4.69 -1.20
N HIS A 112 10.30 3.45 -0.73
CA HIS A 112 9.89 2.30 -1.54
C HIS A 112 9.46 1.14 -0.65
N VAL A 113 8.69 0.21 -1.21
CA VAL A 113 8.41 -1.07 -0.57
C VAL A 113 9.48 -2.07 -1.01
N MET A 114 10.22 -2.62 -0.06
CA MET A 114 11.26 -3.62 -0.29
C MET A 114 10.71 -5.01 -0.02
N LEU A 115 10.72 -5.87 -1.04
CA LEU A 115 10.43 -7.29 -0.93
C LEU A 115 11.74 -8.03 -0.64
N MET A 116 11.80 -8.75 0.47
CA MET A 116 13.00 -9.43 0.95
C MET A 116 12.83 -10.94 0.89
N GLN A 117 13.91 -11.62 0.49
CA GLN A 117 13.96 -13.06 0.27
C GLN A 117 12.89 -13.49 -0.73
N LEU A 118 13.03 -13.01 -1.98
CA LEU A 118 12.16 -13.38 -3.08
C LEU A 118 12.10 -14.90 -3.24
N ALA A 119 10.88 -15.44 -3.29
CA ALA A 119 10.64 -16.85 -3.54
C ALA A 119 10.72 -17.18 -5.04
N VAL A 120 10.38 -16.19 -5.88
CA VAL A 120 10.44 -16.23 -7.33
C VAL A 120 10.98 -14.90 -7.87
N PRO A 121 11.68 -14.88 -9.02
CA PRO A 121 12.06 -13.63 -9.65
C PRO A 121 10.82 -12.84 -10.11
N LEU A 122 10.91 -11.51 -10.05
CA LEU A 122 9.91 -10.61 -10.59
C LEU A 122 10.16 -10.44 -12.10
N GLU A 123 9.28 -11.00 -12.92
CA GLU A 123 9.43 -10.98 -14.39
C GLU A 123 8.41 -10.03 -15.04
N ALA A 124 8.83 -9.34 -16.10
CA ALA A 124 7.97 -8.37 -16.79
C ALA A 124 6.65 -9.02 -17.28
N GLY A 125 5.55 -8.30 -17.10
CA GLY A 125 4.21 -8.77 -17.47
C GLY A 125 3.53 -9.65 -16.42
N GLN A 126 4.22 -9.99 -15.31
CA GLN A 126 3.57 -10.51 -14.12
C GLN A 126 2.83 -9.41 -13.36
N THR A 127 1.92 -9.81 -12.49
CA THR A 127 1.28 -8.94 -11.50
C THR A 127 1.35 -9.64 -10.15
N LEU A 128 1.78 -8.90 -9.13
CA LEU A 128 1.77 -9.35 -7.74
C LEU A 128 0.84 -8.46 -6.92
N GLU A 129 0.35 -8.96 -5.79
CA GLU A 129 -0.45 -8.19 -4.86
C GLU A 129 0.36 -7.87 -3.61
N ILE A 130 0.32 -6.61 -3.18
CA ILE A 130 0.78 -6.22 -1.85
C ILE A 130 -0.40 -5.73 -1.02
N THR A 131 -0.32 -5.88 0.29
CA THR A 131 -1.27 -5.28 1.22
C THR A 131 -0.59 -4.14 1.95
N LEU A 132 -1.12 -2.93 1.81
CA LEU A 132 -0.75 -1.75 2.58
C LEU A 132 -1.61 -1.67 3.83
N THR A 133 -1.00 -1.35 4.97
CA THR A 133 -1.70 -1.13 6.24
C THR A 133 -1.52 0.32 6.66
N PHE A 134 -2.63 1.05 6.70
CA PHE A 134 -2.74 2.41 7.16
C PHE A 134 -3.23 2.45 8.61
N GLU A 135 -2.86 3.50 9.34
CA GLU A 135 -3.24 3.69 10.75
C GLU A 135 -4.75 3.89 10.90
N GLU A 136 -5.35 4.72 10.03
CA GLU A 136 -6.77 5.07 10.12
C GLU A 136 -7.60 4.37 9.01
N ALA A 137 -7.13 4.35 7.77
CA ALA A 137 -7.87 3.75 6.65
C ALA A 137 -7.89 2.21 6.65
N GLY A 138 -7.12 1.56 7.53
CA GLY A 138 -7.05 0.10 7.63
C GLY A 138 -6.20 -0.51 6.50
N THR A 139 -6.63 -1.65 5.96
CA THR A 139 -5.83 -2.38 4.95
C THR A 139 -6.35 -2.16 3.54
N MET A 140 -5.43 -2.08 2.58
CA MET A 140 -5.71 -1.96 1.16
C MET A 140 -4.83 -2.93 0.38
N VAL A 141 -5.47 -3.77 -0.44
CA VAL A 141 -4.77 -4.62 -1.41
C VAL A 141 -4.51 -3.81 -2.67
N VAL A 142 -3.29 -3.88 -3.19
CA VAL A 142 -2.84 -3.14 -4.37
C VAL A 142 -2.26 -4.15 -5.36
N GLU A 143 -2.79 -4.16 -6.58
CA GLU A 143 -2.21 -4.88 -7.71
C GLU A 143 -0.99 -4.12 -8.24
N VAL A 144 0.11 -4.83 -8.40
CA VAL A 144 1.41 -4.28 -8.75
C VAL A 144 1.94 -4.99 -9.99
N PRO A 145 1.80 -4.40 -11.19
CA PRO A 145 2.42 -4.92 -12.41
C PRO A 145 3.94 -4.87 -12.29
N VAL A 146 4.62 -5.91 -12.79
CA VAL A 146 6.08 -5.94 -12.90
C VAL A 146 6.49 -5.38 -14.25
N LEU A 147 7.32 -4.34 -14.24
CA LEU A 147 7.78 -3.59 -15.41
C LEU A 147 9.31 -3.49 -15.43
N ASP A 148 9.89 -3.34 -16.62
CA ASP A 148 11.33 -3.13 -16.78
C ASP A 148 11.78 -1.74 -16.29
N ASP A 149 10.95 -0.73 -16.55
CA ASP A 149 11.19 0.67 -16.22
C ASP A 149 9.93 1.32 -15.61
N ALA A 150 10.12 2.51 -15.02
CA ALA A 150 9.01 3.29 -14.50
C ALA A 150 7.99 3.63 -15.62
N PRO A 151 6.68 3.56 -15.33
CA PRO A 151 5.62 3.85 -16.30
C PRO A 151 5.47 5.34 -16.65
#